data_AF-A0A176YNA9-F1
#
_entry.id   AF-A0A176YNA9-F1
#
_cell.length_a   1.000
_cell.length_b   1.000
_cell.length_c   1.000
_cell.angle_alpha   90.00
_cell.angle_beta   90.00
_cell.angle_gamma   90.00
#
_symmetry.space_group_name_H-M   'P 1'
#
loop_
_entity.id
_entity.type
_entity.pdbx_description
1 polymer ?
#
loop_
_entity_poly.entity_id
_entity_poly.type
_entity_poly.pdbx_seq_one_letter_code
_entity_poly.pdbx_strand_id
1 'polypeptide(L)'
;MDHATEQSVRGDFSGAIFEYAGTHSRFFRDGNKFLVETDGPDGKLATFEIKYTFGVEALQQYLIEFPDGRLQALSIAWDRRPRDKAGQRWFHLYPDAAVIRSDPLHWTKLNQNWNFMCARTSRDA
;
A
#
# COMPACT_ATOMS: atom_id res chain seq x y z
N MET A 1 -7.41 4.40 10.95
CA MET A 1 -7.29 4.41 9.49
C MET A 1 -8.09 5.60 8.99
N ASP A 2 -7.67 6.21 7.89
CA ASP A 2 -8.35 7.37 7.30
C ASP A 2 -8.61 7.11 5.82
N HIS A 3 -9.65 7.74 5.27
CA HIS A 3 -9.83 7.79 3.82
C HIS A 3 -8.62 8.45 3.16
N ALA A 4 -8.22 7.94 1.99
CA ALA A 4 -7.15 8.52 1.21
C ALA A 4 -7.59 9.87 0.61
N THR A 5 -7.09 10.96 1.19
CA THR A 5 -7.33 12.33 0.74
C THR A 5 -6.01 13.10 0.70
N GLU A 6 -6.03 14.30 0.13
CA GLU A 6 -4.85 15.18 0.12
C GLU A 6 -4.32 15.49 1.54
N GLN A 7 -5.20 15.50 2.53
CA GLN A 7 -4.85 15.80 3.92
C GLN A 7 -4.28 14.59 4.65
N SER A 8 -4.66 13.36 4.29
CA SER A 8 -4.24 12.13 4.98
C SER A 8 -3.06 11.44 4.28
N VAL A 9 -2.97 11.52 2.95
CA VAL A 9 -1.88 10.91 2.18
C VAL A 9 -0.60 11.72 2.33
N ARG A 10 0.50 11.02 2.60
CA ARG A 10 1.85 11.56 2.74
C ARG A 10 2.83 11.01 1.72
N GLY A 11 2.45 9.94 1.01
CA GLY A 11 3.26 9.31 -0.03
C GLY A 11 3.35 10.14 -1.30
N ASP A 12 4.39 9.86 -2.08
CA ASP A 12 4.59 10.50 -3.37
C ASP A 12 3.76 9.82 -4.48
N PHE A 13 2.68 10.47 -4.88
CA PHE A 13 1.79 10.06 -5.97
C PHE A 13 1.96 10.94 -7.23
N SER A 14 3.14 11.51 -7.46
CA SER A 14 3.41 12.31 -8.66
C SER A 14 3.71 11.48 -9.92
N GLY A 15 3.46 10.16 -9.90
CA GLY A 15 3.95 9.21 -10.90
C GLY A 15 5.23 8.49 -10.48
N ALA A 16 5.53 8.44 -9.18
CA ALA A 16 6.72 7.78 -8.64
C ALA A 16 6.71 6.28 -8.98
N ILE A 17 7.89 5.77 -9.37
CA ILE A 17 8.10 4.35 -9.67
C ILE A 17 8.91 3.73 -8.53
N PHE A 18 8.47 2.57 -8.08
CA PHE A 18 9.18 1.74 -7.13
C PHE A 18 9.37 0.36 -7.73
N GLU A 19 10.61 -0.12 -7.75
CA GLU A 19 10.96 -1.45 -8.26
C GLU A 19 11.30 -2.37 -7.10
N TYR A 20 10.70 -3.56 -7.12
CA TYR A 20 10.96 -4.58 -6.11
C TYR A 20 10.74 -5.97 -6.70
N ALA A 21 11.72 -6.86 -6.52
CA ALA A 21 11.67 -8.25 -6.96
C ALA A 21 11.26 -8.45 -8.44
N GLY A 22 11.62 -7.49 -9.32
CA GLY A 22 11.27 -7.51 -10.74
C GLY A 22 9.88 -6.95 -11.08
N THR A 23 9.10 -6.52 -10.10
CA THR A 23 7.82 -5.81 -10.29
C THR A 23 8.05 -4.31 -10.25
N HIS A 24 7.48 -3.59 -11.22
CA HIS A 24 7.46 -2.13 -11.24
C HIS A 24 6.09 -1.67 -10.74
N SER A 25 6.09 -0.90 -9.66
CA SER A 25 4.88 -0.30 -9.10
C SER A 25 4.90 1.20 -9.31
N ARG A 26 3.83 1.76 -9.87
CA ARG A 26 3.70 3.20 -10.14
C ARG A 26 2.60 3.82 -9.30
N PHE A 27 2.93 4.86 -8.54
CA PHE A 27 1.99 5.58 -7.67
C PHE A 27 1.63 6.93 -8.28
N PHE A 28 0.35 7.15 -8.55
CA PHE A 28 -0.12 8.33 -9.28
C PHE A 28 -1.51 8.78 -8.84
N ARG A 29 -1.91 9.98 -9.26
CA ARG A 29 -3.27 10.51 -9.04
C ARG A 29 -4.05 10.59 -10.33
N ASP A 30 -5.36 10.37 -10.23
CA ASP A 30 -6.36 10.72 -11.24
C ASP A 30 -7.41 11.62 -10.58
N GLY A 31 -7.27 12.94 -10.78
CA GLY A 31 -8.00 13.95 -10.03
C GLY A 31 -7.78 13.82 -8.51
N ASN A 32 -8.86 13.51 -7.79
CA ASN A 32 -8.85 13.35 -6.33
C ASN A 32 -8.54 11.91 -5.88
N LYS A 33 -8.42 10.97 -6.83
CA LYS A 33 -8.16 9.56 -6.52
C LYS A 33 -6.65 9.30 -6.46
N PHE A 34 -6.27 8.48 -5.49
CA PHE A 34 -4.93 7.93 -5.37
C PHE A 34 -4.92 6.52 -5.97
N LEU A 35 -3.99 6.28 -6.88
CA LEU A 35 -3.90 5.06 -7.67
C LEU A 35 -2.51 4.44 -7.54
N VAL A 36 -2.47 3.11 -7.61
CA VAL A 36 -1.24 2.35 -7.79
C VAL A 36 -1.42 1.36 -8.94
N GLU A 37 -0.47 1.36 -9.86
CA GLU A 37 -0.32 0.30 -10.86
C GLU A 37 0.72 -0.68 -10.34
N THR A 38 0.32 -1.93 -10.10
CA THR A 38 1.19 -2.99 -9.55
C THR A 38 0.64 -4.37 -9.92
N ASP A 39 1.39 -5.44 -9.64
CA ASP A 39 0.94 -6.80 -9.93
C ASP A 39 -0.28 -7.21 -9.09
N GLY A 40 -1.29 -7.74 -9.77
CA GLY A 40 -2.52 -8.22 -9.18
C GLY A 40 -2.46 -9.68 -8.73
N PRO A 41 -3.61 -10.27 -8.36
CA PRO A 41 -3.68 -11.68 -7.94
C PRO A 41 -3.30 -12.67 -9.05
N ASP A 42 -3.40 -12.26 -10.31
CA ASP A 42 -2.97 -13.02 -11.49
C ASP A 42 -1.51 -12.77 -11.89
N GLY A 43 -0.81 -11.86 -11.20
CA GLY A 43 0.57 -11.46 -11.49
C GLY A 43 0.73 -10.46 -12.63
N LYS A 44 -0.37 -9.95 -13.19
CA LYS A 44 -0.32 -8.91 -14.22
C LYS A 44 -0.41 -7.54 -13.58
N LEU A 45 0.24 -6.54 -14.19
CA LEU A 45 0.07 -5.16 -13.77
C LEU A 45 -1.38 -4.73 -13.99
N ALA A 46 -1.97 -4.18 -12.94
CA ALA A 46 -3.29 -3.58 -12.97
C ALA A 46 -3.28 -2.31 -12.11
N THR A 47 -4.19 -1.39 -12.41
CA THR A 47 -4.38 -0.17 -11.62
C THR A 47 -5.43 -0.40 -10.55
N PHE A 48 -5.10 -0.02 -9.32
CA PHE A 48 -5.96 -0.13 -8.16
C PHE A 48 -6.13 1.22 -7.48
N GLU A 49 -7.36 1.50 -7.04
CA GLU A 49 -7.63 2.67 -6.22
C GLU A 49 -7.25 2.42 -4.77
N ILE A 50 -6.45 3.32 -4.21
CA ILE A 50 -6.14 3.36 -2.79
C ILE A 50 -7.26 4.11 -2.09
N LYS A 51 -8.05 3.36 -1.30
CA LYS A 51 -9.22 3.89 -0.59
C LYS A 51 -8.88 4.48 0.76
N TYR A 52 -7.88 3.89 1.43
CA TYR A 52 -7.52 4.27 2.79
C TYR A 52 -6.02 4.29 2.97
N THR A 53 -5.63 5.00 4.02
CA THR A 53 -4.27 4.99 4.54
C THR A 53 -4.27 4.77 6.04
N PHE A 54 -3.20 4.18 6.54
CA PHE A 54 -3.01 3.91 7.96
C PHE A 54 -1.51 3.86 8.29
N GLY A 55 -1.19 3.90 9.58
CA GLY A 55 0.19 3.88 10.07
C GLY A 55 0.42 4.92 11.15
N VAL A 56 1.66 4.99 11.63
CA VAL A 56 2.11 5.91 12.69
C VAL A 56 3.02 6.99 12.09
N GLU A 57 3.62 7.86 12.92
CA GLU A 57 4.43 8.99 12.43
C GLU A 57 5.55 8.60 11.47
N ALA A 58 6.20 7.45 11.66
CA ALA A 58 7.35 7.03 10.86
C ALA A 58 6.99 6.31 9.54
N LEU A 59 5.77 5.76 9.43
CA LEU A 59 5.42 4.82 8.37
C LEU A 59 3.95 4.96 8.00
N GLN A 60 3.66 5.01 6.70
CA GLN A 60 2.30 5.02 6.18
C GLN A 60 2.11 3.91 5.14
N GLN A 61 1.04 3.14 5.31
CA GLN A 61 0.59 2.09 4.40
C GLN A 61 -0.75 2.46 3.76
N TYR A 62 -1.13 1.69 2.76
CA TYR A 62 -2.29 1.96 1.92
C TYR A 62 -3.15 0.70 1.79
N LEU A 63 -4.48 0.90 1.77
CA LEU A 63 -5.45 -0.16 1.58
C LEU A 63 -6.13 -0.01 0.22
N ILE A 64 -6.24 -1.14 -0.47
CA ILE A 64 -7.02 -1.29 -1.70
C ILE A 64 -8.28 -2.08 -1.37
N GLU A 65 -9.41 -1.59 -1.85
CA GLU A 65 -10.69 -2.31 -1.77
C GLU A 65 -10.90 -3.14 -3.02
N PHE A 66 -11.12 -4.44 -2.84
CA PHE A 66 -11.46 -5.36 -3.92
C PHE A 66 -12.97 -5.31 -4.20
N PRO A 67 -13.42 -5.72 -5.41
CA PRO A 67 -14.85 -5.73 -5.74
C PRO A 67 -15.72 -6.60 -4.81
N ASP A 68 -15.10 -7.56 -4.12
CA ASP A 68 -15.74 -8.43 -3.13
C ASP A 68 -15.79 -7.83 -1.71
N GLY A 69 -15.39 -6.57 -1.55
CA GLY A 69 -15.41 -5.83 -0.27
C GLY A 69 -14.22 -6.13 0.65
N ARG A 70 -13.26 -6.95 0.23
CA ARG A 70 -12.03 -7.15 1.01
C ARG A 70 -11.15 -5.90 0.92
N LEU A 71 -10.64 -5.46 2.07
CA LEU A 71 -9.57 -4.47 2.13
C LEU A 71 -8.23 -5.21 2.23
N GLN A 72 -7.37 -4.99 1.25
CA GLN A 72 -6.02 -5.56 1.20
C GLN A 72 -4.99 -4.48 1.52
N ALA A 73 -4.09 -4.79 2.45
CA ALA A 73 -2.96 -3.94 2.78
C ALA A 73 -1.82 -4.12 1.78
N LEU A 74 -1.37 -3.02 1.20
CA LEU A 74 -0.21 -3.05 0.32
C LEU A 74 1.06 -3.34 1.13
N SER A 75 1.93 -4.18 0.57
CA SER A 75 3.26 -4.47 1.12
C SER A 75 4.30 -3.40 0.76
N ILE A 76 3.92 -2.40 -0.04
CA ILE A 76 4.74 -1.21 -0.30
C ILE A 76 4.18 -0.08 0.57
N ALA A 77 5.08 0.54 1.33
CA ALA A 77 4.75 1.59 2.28
C ALA A 77 5.59 2.84 2.00
N TRP A 78 5.14 3.96 2.55
CA TRP A 78 5.84 5.23 2.53
C TRP A 78 6.57 5.47 3.85
N ASP A 79 7.87 5.71 3.77
CA ASP A 79 8.69 6.15 4.90
C ASP A 79 8.46 7.64 5.13
N ARG A 80 7.82 7.98 6.25
CA ARG A 80 7.46 9.36 6.60
C ARG A 80 8.57 10.10 7.34
N ARG A 81 9.67 9.43 7.70
CA ARG A 81 10.80 10.08 8.36
C ARG A 81 11.33 11.22 7.47
N PRO A 82 11.96 12.24 8.06
CA PRO A 82 12.55 13.30 7.26
C PRO A 82 13.74 12.77 6.44
N ARG A 83 14.07 13.49 5.36
CA ARG A 83 15.08 13.07 4.35
C ARG A 83 16.47 12.88 4.94
N ASP A 84 16.82 13.67 5.96
CA ASP A 84 18.07 13.55 6.73
C ASP A 84 18.21 12.20 7.45
N LYS A 85 17.08 11.52 7.72
CA LYS A 85 17.00 10.16 8.26
C LYS A 85 16.68 9.11 7.18
N ALA A 86 16.98 9.44 5.92
CA ALA A 86 16.73 8.61 4.75
C ALA A 86 15.25 8.24 4.52
N GLY A 87 14.31 9.01 5.07
CA GLY A 87 12.88 8.84 4.80
C GLY A 87 12.42 9.56 3.53
N GLN A 88 11.10 9.78 3.43
CA GLN A 88 10.43 10.31 2.23
C GLN A 88 10.67 9.43 1.00
N ARG A 89 10.45 8.12 1.15
CA ARG A 89 10.62 7.15 0.05
C ARG A 89 9.67 5.98 0.15
N TRP A 90 9.38 5.37 -1.00
CA TRP A 90 8.72 4.08 -1.10
C TRP A 90 9.67 2.95 -0.69
N PHE A 91 9.16 1.96 0.03
CA PHE A 91 9.90 0.75 0.39
C PHE A 91 8.96 -0.44 0.54
N HIS A 92 9.49 -1.64 0.42
CA HIS A 92 8.76 -2.87 0.65
C HIS A 92 8.91 -3.32 2.11
N LEU A 93 7.83 -3.77 2.75
CA LEU A 93 7.83 -4.24 4.14
C LEU A 93 8.69 -5.49 4.36
N TYR A 94 8.92 -6.25 3.29
CA TYR A 94 9.76 -7.44 3.28
C TYR A 94 10.89 -7.26 2.25
N PRO A 95 11.90 -6.42 2.50
CA PRO A 95 12.89 -6.04 1.48
C PRO A 95 13.77 -7.22 1.02
N ASP A 96 14.07 -8.16 1.92
CA ASP A 96 15.01 -9.27 1.65
C ASP A 96 14.33 -10.58 1.24
N ALA A 97 12.99 -10.62 1.24
CA ALA A 97 12.23 -11.87 1.10
C ALA A 97 11.76 -12.16 -0.33
N ALA A 98 11.94 -11.23 -1.27
CA ALA A 98 11.49 -11.36 -2.66
C ALA A 98 10.04 -11.88 -2.80
N VAL A 99 9.14 -11.39 -1.94
CA VAL A 99 7.70 -11.67 -1.94
C VAL A 99 7.08 -11.32 -3.30
N ILE A 100 6.79 -12.34 -4.11
CA ILE A 100 6.11 -12.22 -5.41
C ILE A 100 4.72 -12.85 -5.35
N ARG A 101 3.91 -12.75 -6.41
CA ARG A 101 2.50 -13.23 -6.45
C ARG A 101 2.23 -14.63 -5.87
N SER A 102 3.19 -15.56 -5.95
CA SER A 102 3.05 -16.94 -5.47
C SER A 102 3.26 -17.08 -3.96
N ASP A 103 3.86 -16.06 -3.34
CA ASP A 103 4.18 -16.03 -1.92
C ASP A 103 2.90 -15.77 -1.08
N PRO A 104 2.71 -16.49 0.04
CA PRO A 104 1.63 -16.22 0.99
C PRO A 104 1.58 -14.81 1.57
N LEU A 105 2.70 -14.08 1.58
CA LEU A 105 2.83 -12.70 2.05
C LEU A 105 2.50 -11.66 0.98
N HIS A 106 2.24 -12.08 -0.27
CA HIS A 106 1.85 -11.15 -1.33
C HIS A 106 0.57 -10.39 -0.96
N TRP A 107 0.50 -9.10 -1.30
CA TRP A 107 -0.54 -8.16 -0.87
C TRP A 107 -1.97 -8.60 -1.24
N THR A 108 -2.13 -9.48 -2.22
CA THR A 108 -3.44 -10.01 -2.63
C THR A 108 -3.89 -11.27 -1.88
N LYS A 109 -3.05 -11.82 -0.98
CA LYS A 109 -3.30 -13.06 -0.23
C LYS A 109 -4.04 -12.78 1.08
N LEU A 110 -4.43 -13.87 1.75
CA LEU A 110 -5.19 -13.84 3.01
C LEU A 110 -4.46 -13.11 4.13
N ASN A 111 -3.13 -13.25 4.21
CA ASN A 111 -2.32 -12.66 5.28
C ASN A 111 -2.29 -11.13 5.27
N GLN A 112 -2.72 -10.51 4.17
CA GLN A 112 -2.71 -9.07 3.98
C GLN A 112 -4.12 -8.46 4.08
N ASN A 113 -5.13 -9.30 4.34
CA ASN A 113 -6.51 -8.87 4.44
C ASN A 113 -6.72 -8.12 5.76
N TRP A 114 -6.89 -6.81 5.63
CA TRP A 114 -7.11 -5.89 6.75
C TRP A 114 -8.34 -6.24 7.58
N ASN A 115 -9.41 -6.75 6.94
CA ASN A 115 -10.64 -7.13 7.62
C ASN A 115 -10.39 -8.28 8.61
N PHE A 116 -9.41 -9.16 8.36
CA PHE A 116 -9.03 -10.23 9.29
C PHE A 116 -7.92 -9.80 10.25
N MET A 117 -6.98 -8.98 9.80
CA MET A 117 -5.79 -8.61 10.57
C MET A 117 -6.03 -7.49 11.60
N CYS A 118 -6.95 -6.56 11.33
CA CYS A 118 -7.10 -5.34 12.13
C CYS A 118 -8.55 -5.02 12.54
N ALA A 119 -9.55 -5.82 12.15
CA ALA A 119 -10.93 -5.61 12.60
C ALA A 119 -11.18 -5.99 14.08
N ARG A 120 -10.15 -6.41 14.84
CA ARG A 120 -10.31 -6.77 16.26
C ARG A 120 -10.01 -5.63 17.25
N THR A 121 -9.55 -4.46 16.82
CA THR A 121 -9.31 -3.32 17.73
C THR A 121 -9.47 -1.98 17.02
N SER A 122 -10.71 -1.51 16.85
CA SER A 122 -11.07 -0.08 16.88
C SER A 122 -12.59 0.11 16.71
N ARG A 123 -13.39 -0.66 17.45
CA ARG A 123 -14.73 -0.21 17.85
C ARG A 123 -14.66 -0.01 19.36
N ASP A 124 -15.06 1.18 19.78
CA ASP A 124 -15.24 1.64 21.16
C ASP A 124 -13.97 2.17 21.86
N ALA A 125 -13.69 3.44 21.58
CA ALA A 125 -13.29 4.43 22.59
C ALA A 125 -13.79 5.82 22.14
#